data_AF-A0A2V9E6S8-F1
#
_entry.id   AF-A0A2V9E6S8-F1
#
_cell.length_a   1.000
_cell.length_b   1.000
_cell.length_c   1.000
_cell.angle_alpha   90.00
_cell.angle_beta   90.00
_cell.angle_gamma   90.00
#
_symmetry.space_group_name_H-M   'P 1'
#
loop_
_entity.id
_entity.type
_entity.pdbx_description
1 polymer ?
#
loop_
_entity_poly.entity_id
_entity_poly.type
_entity_poly.pdbx_seq_one_letter_code
_entity_poly.pdbx_strand_id
1 'polypeptide(L)'
;MHCSELPHGSGHGLRRRAVAHNSCQINLGNFYAGGTGVRRNRSAAMYWYKRAYRRGEPCAAHNIGVMWRNEKKYRRALQWFKKAVRLGDDEANLEIAKYYLEVEHNPERAIPHLKKVCESNCVTEAGLEEASRLLERERKRVKHF
;
A
#
# COMPACT_ATOMS: atom_id res chain seq x y z
N MET A 1 -15.20 -51.66 -18.33
CA MET A 1 -15.15 -50.45 -19.17
C MET A 1 -14.38 -49.40 -18.37
N HIS A 2 -13.05 -49.40 -18.40
CA HIS A 2 -12.11 -48.73 -19.33
C HIS A 2 -12.07 -47.19 -19.26
N CYS A 3 -10.85 -46.69 -18.98
CA CYS A 3 -10.23 -45.37 -19.23
C CYS A 3 -10.73 -44.17 -18.39
N SER A 4 -9.92 -43.53 -17.54
CA SER A 4 -8.68 -42.75 -17.77
C SER A 4 -8.93 -41.35 -18.38
N GLU A 5 -8.24 -40.35 -17.80
CA GLU A 5 -7.83 -39.04 -18.32
C GLU A 5 -8.46 -37.77 -17.68
N LEU A 6 -7.63 -37.04 -16.91
CA LEU A 6 -7.73 -35.60 -16.56
C LEU A 6 -7.24 -34.78 -17.79
N PRO A 7 -7.62 -33.49 -18.00
CA PRO A 7 -6.95 -32.39 -17.29
C PRO A 7 -7.78 -31.12 -16.98
N HIS A 8 -7.41 -30.48 -15.87
CA HIS A 8 -7.35 -29.03 -15.63
C HIS A 8 -8.50 -28.13 -16.15
N GLY A 9 -9.37 -27.70 -15.23
CA GLY A 9 -10.30 -26.59 -15.47
C GLY A 9 -10.66 -25.85 -14.19
N SER A 10 -10.06 -24.68 -14.00
CA SER A 10 -10.62 -23.56 -13.22
C SER A 10 -10.88 -23.77 -11.72
N GLY A 11 -9.79 -23.92 -10.97
CA GLY A 11 -9.76 -23.62 -9.53
C GLY A 11 -9.88 -22.12 -9.21
N HIS A 12 -10.90 -21.43 -9.72
CA HIS A 12 -11.23 -20.05 -9.32
C HIS A 12 -12.13 -20.03 -8.06
N GLY A 13 -11.77 -20.85 -7.06
CA GLY A 13 -12.66 -21.20 -5.95
C GLY A 13 -12.50 -20.41 -4.65
N LEU A 14 -11.36 -19.74 -4.37
CA LEU A 14 -11.09 -19.26 -3.00
C LEU A 14 -10.25 -17.98 -2.91
N ARG A 15 -10.69 -16.87 -3.51
CA ARG A 15 -10.01 -15.58 -3.27
C ARG A 15 -10.91 -14.34 -3.16
N ARG A 16 -12.22 -14.52 -2.95
CA ARG A 16 -13.19 -13.40 -2.85
C ARG A 16 -13.93 -13.27 -1.51
N ARG A 17 -13.54 -13.99 -0.45
CA ARG A 17 -14.36 -14.08 0.76
C ARG A 17 -13.83 -13.42 2.03
N ALA A 18 -12.82 -12.54 1.94
CA ALA A 18 -12.35 -11.75 3.09
C ALA A 18 -12.61 -10.23 2.98
N VAL A 19 -13.22 -9.75 1.89
CA VAL A 19 -13.36 -8.31 1.63
C VAL A 19 -14.42 -7.65 2.53
N ALA A 20 -15.38 -8.41 3.07
CA ALA A 20 -16.52 -7.87 3.80
C ALA A 20 -16.29 -7.65 5.32
N HIS A 21 -15.39 -8.40 5.97
CA HIS A 21 -15.12 -8.24 7.42
C HIS A 21 -13.90 -7.36 7.70
N ASN A 22 -13.02 -7.19 6.70
CA ASN A 22 -11.76 -6.43 6.79
C ASN A 22 -11.96 -4.92 6.55
N SER A 23 -12.95 -4.57 5.73
CA SER A 23 -13.36 -3.18 5.47
C SER A 23 -13.92 -2.49 6.72
N CYS A 24 -14.56 -3.22 7.64
CA CYS A 24 -15.13 -2.62 8.86
C CYS A 24 -14.07 -1.97 9.78
N GLN A 25 -12.93 -2.62 10.01
CA GLN A 25 -11.88 -2.07 10.91
C GLN A 25 -11.11 -0.92 10.26
N ILE A 26 -10.92 -0.98 8.93
CA ILE A 26 -10.35 0.10 8.14
C ILE A 26 -11.30 1.30 8.14
N ASN A 27 -12.60 1.07 7.95
CA ASN A 27 -13.61 2.11 7.99
C ASN A 27 -13.69 2.77 9.38
N LEU A 28 -13.62 2.00 10.47
CA LEU A 28 -13.53 2.55 11.83
C LEU A 28 -12.29 3.42 12.03
N GLY A 29 -11.12 2.97 11.55
CA GLY A 29 -9.91 3.79 11.56
C GLY A 29 -10.06 5.07 10.73
N ASN A 30 -10.72 5.00 9.57
CA ASN A 30 -11.00 6.13 8.69
C ASN A 30 -12.00 7.11 9.33
N PHE A 31 -13.01 6.62 10.05
CA PHE A 31 -13.94 7.46 10.82
C PHE A 31 -13.21 8.27 11.89
N TYR A 32 -12.33 7.63 12.67
CA TYR A 32 -11.53 8.34 13.68
C TYR A 32 -10.45 9.26 13.06
N ALA A 33 -9.99 8.97 11.84
CA ALA A 33 -9.04 9.81 11.10
C ALA A 33 -9.70 11.04 10.44
N GLY A 34 -10.93 10.87 9.92
CA GLY A 34 -11.70 11.89 9.21
C GLY A 34 -12.39 12.90 10.15
N GLY A 35 -12.76 12.50 11.36
CA GLY A 35 -13.32 13.41 12.37
C GLY A 35 -14.76 13.88 12.09
N THR A 36 -15.46 13.28 11.12
CA THR A 36 -16.86 13.61 10.82
C THR A 36 -17.76 12.97 11.87
N GLY A 37 -18.14 13.74 12.90
CA GLY A 37 -19.09 13.32 13.95
C GLY A 37 -18.46 12.78 15.24
N VAL A 38 -17.15 12.56 15.30
CA VAL A 38 -16.44 12.17 16.54
C VAL A 38 -15.12 12.95 16.62
N ARG A 39 -14.75 13.47 17.80
CA ARG A 39 -13.43 14.13 18.03
C ARG A 39 -12.34 13.28 17.41
N ARG A 40 -11.58 13.85 16.47
CA ARG A 40 -10.46 13.23 15.74
C ARG A 40 -9.47 12.62 16.74
N ASN A 41 -9.67 11.33 17.06
CA ASN A 41 -8.91 10.65 18.09
C ASN A 41 -7.90 9.72 17.42
N ARG A 42 -6.74 10.30 17.12
CA ARG A 42 -5.63 9.62 16.46
C ARG A 42 -5.15 8.40 17.24
N SER A 43 -5.21 8.43 18.56
CA SER A 43 -4.87 7.30 19.42
C SER A 43 -5.84 6.13 19.21
N ALA A 44 -7.14 6.41 19.08
CA ALA A 44 -8.15 5.41 18.75
C ALA A 44 -7.97 4.84 17.33
N ALA A 45 -7.74 5.70 16.32
CA ALA A 45 -7.46 5.24 14.95
C ALA A 45 -6.22 4.34 14.90
N MET A 46 -5.14 4.72 15.57
CA MET A 46 -3.91 3.93 15.64
C MET A 46 -4.11 2.61 16.38
N TYR A 47 -4.94 2.58 17.41
CA TYR A 47 -5.31 1.34 18.09
C TYR A 47 -6.03 0.36 17.15
N TRP A 48 -7.03 0.83 16.40
CA TRP A 48 -7.78 0.00 15.45
C TRP A 48 -6.92 -0.49 14.29
N TYR A 49 -6.09 0.38 13.71
CA TYR A 49 -5.17 -0.05 12.65
C TYR A 49 -4.10 -1.02 13.16
N LYS A 50 -3.53 -0.84 14.36
CA LYS A 50 -2.59 -1.81 14.91
C LYS A 50 -3.26 -3.17 15.14
N ARG A 51 -4.54 -3.17 15.54
CA ARG A 51 -5.32 -4.40 15.70
C ARG A 51 -5.55 -5.10 14.37
N ALA A 52 -5.92 -4.37 13.32
CA ALA A 52 -6.05 -4.91 11.96
C ALA A 52 -4.70 -5.42 11.41
N TYR A 53 -3.62 -4.67 11.63
CA TYR A 53 -2.26 -5.09 11.26
C TYR A 53 -1.85 -6.41 11.93
N ARG A 54 -2.17 -6.60 13.22
CA ARG A 54 -1.92 -7.87 13.94
C ARG A 54 -2.67 -9.07 13.34
N ARG A 55 -3.75 -8.83 12.59
CA ARG A 55 -4.50 -9.86 11.88
C ARG A 55 -3.95 -10.13 10.47
N GLY A 56 -2.88 -9.43 10.08
CA GLY A 56 -2.24 -9.58 8.78
C GLY A 56 -2.79 -8.63 7.71
N GLU A 57 -3.54 -7.58 8.08
CA GLU A 57 -4.12 -6.67 7.10
C GLU A 57 -3.09 -5.66 6.54
N PRO A 58 -2.75 -5.74 5.23
CA PRO A 58 -1.79 -4.81 4.60
C PRO A 58 -2.23 -3.35 4.68
N CYS A 59 -3.50 -3.08 4.37
CA CYS A 59 -4.08 -1.73 4.34
C CYS A 59 -4.00 -1.01 5.71
N ALA A 60 -3.95 -1.76 6.80
CA ALA A 60 -3.83 -1.17 8.13
C ALA A 60 -2.42 -0.58 8.38
N ALA A 61 -1.37 -1.28 7.94
CA ALA A 61 -0.01 -0.73 7.98
C ALA A 61 0.12 0.50 7.09
N HIS A 62 -0.51 0.48 5.90
CA HIS A 62 -0.58 1.62 4.99
C HIS A 62 -1.16 2.85 5.68
N ASN A 63 -2.35 2.73 6.27
CA ASN A 63 -3.04 3.83 6.92
C ASN A 63 -2.27 4.37 8.12
N ILE A 64 -1.56 3.51 8.86
CA ILE A 64 -0.63 3.97 9.91
C ILE A 64 0.50 4.80 9.30
N GLY A 65 1.07 4.36 8.18
CA GLY A 65 2.08 5.09 7.42
C GLY A 65 1.60 6.49 7.03
N VAL A 66 0.42 6.59 6.42
CA VAL A 66 -0.22 7.87 6.03
C VAL A 66 -0.43 8.77 7.24
N MET A 67 -0.90 8.25 8.37
CA MET A 67 -1.05 9.04 9.59
C MET A 67 0.27 9.60 10.14
N TRP A 68 1.39 8.88 9.97
CA TRP A 68 2.70 9.40 10.35
C TRP A 68 3.22 10.41 9.33
N ARG A 69 2.96 10.22 8.03
CA ARG A 69 3.28 11.17 6.96
C ARG A 69 2.57 12.51 7.19
N ASN A 70 1.27 12.48 7.53
CA ASN A 70 0.49 13.67 7.86
C ASN A 70 1.02 14.42 9.10
N GLU A 71 1.69 13.72 10.02
CA GLU A 71 2.39 14.34 11.15
C GLU A 71 3.81 14.81 10.82
N LYS A 72 4.20 14.79 9.55
CA LYS A 72 5.58 15.07 9.11
C LYS A 72 6.62 14.17 9.79
N LYS A 73 6.21 13.01 10.32
CA LYS A 73 7.09 11.99 10.93
C LYS A 73 7.47 10.95 9.89
N TYR A 74 8.12 11.42 8.84
CA TYR A 74 8.41 10.63 7.64
C TYR A 74 9.23 9.37 7.92
N ARG A 75 10.22 9.41 8.83
CA ARG A 75 10.99 8.23 9.25
C ARG A 75 10.10 7.11 9.80
N ARG A 76 9.07 7.46 10.58
CA ARG A 76 8.12 6.46 11.10
C ARG A 76 7.18 5.98 10.00
N ALA A 77 6.69 6.89 9.16
CA ALA A 77 5.85 6.55 8.02
C ALA A 77 6.52 5.49 7.12
N LEU A 78 7.79 5.72 6.76
CA LEU A 78 8.60 4.80 5.96
C LEU A 78 8.66 3.39 6.56
N GLN A 79 8.87 3.28 7.88
CA GLN A 79 8.91 1.97 8.55
C GLN A 79 7.57 1.23 8.46
N TRP A 80 6.46 1.95 8.52
CA TRP A 80 5.12 1.37 8.40
C TRP A 80 4.77 0.99 6.96
N PHE A 81 5.14 1.80 5.97
CA PHE A 81 5.00 1.43 4.56
C PHE A 81 5.82 0.20 4.21
N LYS A 82 7.07 0.09 4.69
CA LYS A 82 7.88 -1.13 4.52
C LYS A 82 7.22 -2.37 5.12
N LYS A 83 6.51 -2.23 6.24
CA LYS A 83 5.72 -3.33 6.83
C LYS A 83 4.49 -3.67 5.98
N ALA A 84 3.84 -2.67 5.39
CA ALA A 84 2.71 -2.89 4.47
C ALA A 84 3.16 -3.70 3.24
N VAL A 85 4.29 -3.33 2.61
CA VAL A 85 4.88 -4.09 1.49
C VAL A 85 5.17 -5.54 1.88
N ARG A 86 5.68 -5.78 3.09
CA ARG A 86 5.91 -7.15 3.59
C ARG A 86 4.63 -7.96 3.80
N LEU A 87 3.50 -7.30 3.98
CA LEU A 87 2.18 -7.94 4.08
C LEU A 87 1.48 -8.07 2.72
N GLY A 88 2.13 -7.65 1.62
CA GLY A 88 1.57 -7.71 0.27
C GLY A 88 0.85 -6.43 -0.18
N ASP A 89 1.04 -5.30 0.51
CA ASP A 89 0.60 -4.00 0.00
C ASP A 89 1.64 -3.41 -0.95
N ASP A 90 1.49 -3.66 -2.26
CA ASP A 90 2.41 -3.10 -3.24
C ASP A 90 2.23 -1.59 -3.43
N GLU A 91 1.04 -1.04 -3.14
CA GLU A 91 0.76 0.40 -3.24
C GLU A 91 1.58 1.20 -2.22
N ALA A 92 1.96 0.60 -1.09
CA ALA A 92 2.89 1.21 -0.16
C ALA A 92 4.30 1.47 -0.77
N ASN A 93 4.71 0.78 -1.83
CA ASN A 93 5.96 1.11 -2.53
C ASN A 93 5.90 2.50 -3.20
N LEU A 94 4.73 2.94 -3.65
CA LEU A 94 4.55 4.28 -4.22
C LEU A 94 4.83 5.37 -3.16
N GLU A 95 4.30 5.19 -1.96
CA GLU A 95 4.53 6.12 -0.85
C GLU A 95 5.99 6.10 -0.35
N ILE A 96 6.66 4.94 -0.39
CA ILE A 96 8.09 4.84 -0.12
C ILE A 96 8.91 5.59 -1.18
N ALA A 97 8.57 5.46 -2.45
CA ALA A 97 9.23 6.18 -3.53
C ALA A 97 9.04 7.70 -3.39
N LYS A 98 7.82 8.16 -3.11
CA LYS A 98 7.53 9.57 -2.82
C LYS A 98 8.36 10.10 -1.65
N TYR A 99 8.51 9.33 -0.58
CA TYR A 99 9.40 9.70 0.53
C TYR A 99 10.84 9.93 0.07
N TYR A 100 11.40 9.02 -0.74
CA TYR A 100 12.77 9.17 -1.23
C TYR A 100 12.92 10.37 -2.17
N LEU A 101 11.90 10.69 -2.98
CA LEU A 101 11.91 11.84 -3.89
C LEU A 101 11.71 13.19 -3.16
N GLU A 102 10.77 13.26 -2.21
CA GLU A 102 10.37 14.51 -1.55
C GLU A 102 11.23 14.85 -0.32
N VAL A 103 11.66 13.83 0.44
CA VAL A 103 12.34 14.05 1.73
C VAL A 103 13.85 13.86 1.57
N GLU A 104 14.28 12.71 1.05
CA GLU A 104 15.71 12.43 0.86
C GLU A 104 16.26 13.03 -0.45
N HIS A 105 15.39 13.47 -1.37
CA HIS A 105 15.77 13.95 -2.70
C HIS A 105 16.69 12.98 -3.45
N ASN A 106 16.47 11.67 -3.24
CA ASN A 106 17.30 10.61 -3.78
C ASN A 106 16.48 9.72 -4.73
N PRO A 107 16.49 10.02 -6.04
CA PRO A 107 15.73 9.26 -7.02
C PRO A 107 16.28 7.85 -7.25
N GLU A 108 17.56 7.59 -7.01
CA GLU A 108 18.17 6.27 -7.20
C GLU A 108 17.53 5.22 -6.28
N ARG A 109 17.20 5.62 -5.04
CA ARG A 109 16.49 4.75 -4.10
C ARG A 109 15.00 4.64 -4.41
N ALA A 110 14.42 5.66 -5.05
CA ALA A 110 13.00 5.67 -5.40
C ALA A 110 12.67 4.78 -6.62
N ILE A 111 13.52 4.79 -7.64
CA ILE A 111 13.34 4.04 -8.90
C ILE A 111 13.02 2.54 -8.70
N PRO A 112 13.74 1.76 -7.89
CA PRO A 112 13.42 0.34 -7.71
C PRO A 112 12.04 0.12 -7.08
N HIS A 113 11.60 1.02 -6.19
CA HIS A 113 10.26 0.97 -5.64
C HIS A 113 9.19 1.28 -6.70
N LEU A 114 9.41 2.31 -7.53
CA LEU A 114 8.49 2.66 -8.63
C LEU A 114 8.36 1.53 -9.65
N LYS A 115 9.47 0.90 -10.05
CA LYS A 115 9.44 -0.27 -10.95
C LYS A 115 8.61 -1.40 -10.37
N LYS A 116 8.77 -1.68 -9.09
CA LYS A 116 8.00 -2.72 -8.40
C LYS A 116 6.50 -2.43 -8.35
N VAL A 117 6.12 -1.15 -8.26
CA VAL A 117 4.71 -0.72 -8.39
C VAL A 117 4.22 -1.01 -9.82
N CYS A 118 5.00 -0.65 -10.85
CA CYS A 118 4.65 -0.90 -12.24
C CYS A 118 4.52 -2.39 -12.60
N GLU A 119 5.31 -3.24 -11.95
CA GLU A 119 5.28 -4.70 -12.13
C GLU A 119 4.15 -5.38 -11.33
N SER A 120 3.56 -4.70 -10.35
CA SER A 120 2.50 -5.27 -9.52
C SER A 120 1.12 -5.06 -10.14
N ASN A 121 0.35 -6.16 -10.23
CA ASN A 121 -1.05 -6.12 -10.62
C ASN A 121 -2.02 -5.78 -9.47
N CYS A 122 -1.51 -5.49 -8.26
CA CYS A 122 -2.32 -5.21 -7.08
C CYS A 122 -2.49 -3.71 -6.78
N VAL A 123 -2.06 -2.84 -7.69
CA VAL A 123 -2.05 -1.38 -7.53
C VAL A 123 -3.25 -0.77 -8.27
N THR A 124 -3.77 0.35 -7.76
CA THR A 124 -4.79 1.12 -8.49
C THR A 124 -4.23 1.69 -9.80
N GLU A 125 -5.09 1.87 -10.80
CA GLU A 125 -4.70 2.46 -12.09
C GLU A 125 -4.09 3.86 -11.90
N ALA A 126 -4.68 4.68 -11.04
CA ALA A 126 -4.13 5.99 -10.66
C ALA A 126 -2.74 5.88 -10.00
N GLY A 127 -2.54 4.91 -9.11
CA GLY A 127 -1.23 4.68 -8.48
C GLY A 127 -0.18 4.21 -9.48
N LEU A 128 -0.57 3.39 -10.46
CA LEU A 128 0.28 2.92 -11.55
C LEU A 128 0.68 4.06 -12.50
N GLU A 129 -0.28 4.90 -12.90
CA GLU A 129 -0.03 6.08 -13.72
C GLU A 129 0.91 7.07 -13.02
N GLU A 130 0.69 7.30 -11.72
CA GLU A 130 1.55 8.18 -10.92
C GLU A 130 2.97 7.61 -10.83
N ALA A 131 3.11 6.31 -10.57
CA ALA A 131 4.41 5.65 -10.53
C ALA A 131 5.16 5.77 -11.86
N SER A 132 4.45 5.53 -12.98
CA SER A 132 5.00 5.60 -14.33
C SER A 132 5.42 7.02 -14.69
N ARG A 133 4.61 8.03 -14.33
CA ARG A 133 4.91 9.45 -14.53
C ARG A 133 6.17 9.87 -13.77
N LEU A 134 6.31 9.46 -12.50
CA LEU A 134 7.49 9.74 -11.70
C LEU A 134 8.73 9.06 -12.27
N LEU A 135 8.60 7.80 -12.70
CA LEU A 135 9.70 7.06 -13.32
C LEU A 135 10.17 7.71 -14.63
N GLU A 136 9.24 8.16 -15.47
CA GLU A 136 9.57 8.85 -16.72
C GLU A 136 10.25 10.21 -16.45
N ARG A 137 9.77 10.96 -15.45
CA ARG A 137 10.38 12.23 -15.03
C ARG A 137 11.85 12.05 -14.66
N GLU A 138 12.17 11.05 -13.84
CA GLU A 138 13.55 10.79 -13.43
C GLU A 138 14.39 10.27 -14.61
N ARG A 139 13.82 9.45 -15.51
CA ARG A 139 14.50 8.99 -16.72
C ARG A 139 14.86 10.14 -17.67
N LYS A 140 14.00 11.15 -17.78
CA LYS A 140 14.29 12.38 -18.56
C LYS A 140 15.39 13.21 -17.91
N ARG A 141 15.40 13.28 -16.57
CA ARG A 141 16.42 13.99 -15.78
C ARG A 141 17.83 13.45 -16.03
N VAL A 142 17.98 12.13 -16.08
CA VAL A 142 19.27 11.46 -16.35
C VAL A 142 19.72 11.64 -17.81
N LYS A 143 18.80 11.73 -18.77
CA LYS A 143 19.11 11.94 -20.20
C LYS A 143 19.52 13.37 -20.55
N HIS A 144 19.50 14.31 -19.61
CA HIS A 144 19.86 15.72 -19.82
C HIS A 144 21.16 16.11 -19.08
N PHE A 145 21.90 15.12 -18.59
CA PHE A 145 23.31 15.23 -18.20
C PHE A 145 24.18 14.52 -19.24
#